data_AF-A0A820S5P9-F1
#
_entry.id   AF-A0A820S5P9-F1
#
_cell.length_a   1.000
_cell.length_b   1.000
_cell.length_c   1.000
_cell.angle_alpha   90.00
_cell.angle_beta   90.00
_cell.angle_gamma   90.00
#
_symmetry.space_group_name_H-M   'P 1'
#
loop_
_entity.id
_entity.type
_entity.pdbx_description
1 polymer ?
#
loop_
_entity_poly.entity_id
_entity_poly.type
_entity_poly.pdbx_seq_one_letter_code
_entity_poly.pdbx_strand_id
1 'polypeptide(L)' 'NYLLESIDETVDPCEDFFEFTCGTWLKNHKIPDDAGSQDTFNALRTQLDSDVV' A
#
# COMPACT_ATOMS: atom_id res chain seq x y z
N ASN A 1 1.30 -10.74 -8.12
CA ASN A 1 2.25 -11.13 -7.05
C ASN A 1 2.38 -9.92 -6.13
N TYR A 2 1.68 -9.93 -4.99
CA TYR A 2 1.47 -8.74 -4.13
C TYR A 2 2.77 -8.01 -3.74
N LEU A 3 3.85 -8.76 -3.47
CA LEU A 3 5.14 -8.20 -3.12
C LEU A 3 5.74 -7.38 -4.27
N LEU A 4 5.78 -7.94 -5.48
CA LEU A 4 6.36 -7.25 -6.64
C LEU A 4 5.55 -6.03 -7.08
N GLU A 5 4.24 -6.04 -6.82
CA GLU A 5 3.36 -4.92 -7.14
C GLU A 5 3.53 -3.74 -6.15
N SER A 6 4.14 -3.97 -4.99
CA SER A 6 4.32 -2.97 -3.93
C SER A 6 5.70 -2.32 -3.93
N ILE A 7 6.70 -2.98 -4.52
CA ILE A 7 8.10 -2.54 -4.57
C ILE A 7 8.28 -1.38 -5.55
N ASP A 8 9.12 -0.42 -5.17
CA ASP A 8 9.65 0.63 -6.04
C ASP A 8 11.14 0.39 -6.32
N GLU A 9 11.44 -0.23 -7.46
CA GLU A 9 12.82 -0.55 -7.87
C GLU A 9 13.66 0.68 -8.23
N THR A 10 13.07 1.88 -8.22
CA THR A 10 13.82 3.13 -8.46
C THR A 10 14.53 3.66 -7.22
N VAL A 11 14.25 3.09 -6.05
CA VAL A 11 14.84 3.48 -4.77
C VAL A 11 15.93 2.49 -4.35
N ASP A 12 17.05 3.00 -3.83
CA ASP A 12 18.08 2.14 -3.26
C ASP A 12 17.62 1.60 -1.89
N PRO A 13 17.49 0.27 -1.71
CA PRO A 13 17.08 -0.33 -0.44
C PRO A 13 18.06 -0.06 0.72
N CYS A 14 19.32 0.28 0.44
CA CYS A 14 20.30 0.61 1.47
C CYS A 14 20.10 2.03 2.04
N GLU A 15 19.45 2.90 1.28
CA GLU A 15 19.18 4.29 1.67
C GLU A 15 17.77 4.45 2.26
N ASP A 16 16.75 3.86 1.65
CA ASP A 16 15.38 3.84 2.16
C ASP A 16 14.67 2.52 1.85
N PHE A 17 14.83 1.55 2.76
CA PHE A 17 14.20 0.23 2.61
C PHE A 17 12.67 0.29 2.67
N PHE A 18 12.11 1.28 3.38
CA PHE A 18 10.65 1.40 3.48
C PHE A 18 10.07 1.86 2.14
N GLU A 19 10.62 2.91 1.55
CA GLU A 19 10.18 3.39 0.24
C GLU A 19 10.50 2.36 -0.86
N PHE A 20 11.64 1.66 -0.79
CA PHE A 20 11.90 0.55 -1.74
C PHE A 20 10.82 -0.54 -1.67
N THR A 21 10.42 -0.97 -0.48
CA THR A 21 9.46 -2.08 -0.35
C THR A 21 8.00 -1.67 -0.52
N CYS A 22 7.66 -0.41 -0.23
CA CYS A 22 6.27 0.07 -0.15
C CYS A 22 5.96 1.22 -1.11
N GLY A 23 6.95 1.84 -1.77
CA GLY A 23 6.79 3.10 -2.50
C GLY A 23 5.75 3.03 -3.61
N THR A 24 5.69 1.92 -4.35
CA THR A 24 4.64 1.70 -5.36
C THR A 24 3.27 1.52 -4.70
N TRP A 25 3.20 0.85 -3.54
CA TRP A 25 1.96 0.75 -2.78
C TRP A 25 1.46 2.13 -2.31
N LEU A 26 2.34 2.96 -1.75
CA LEU A 26 2.03 4.32 -1.29
C LEU A 26 1.50 5.22 -2.42
N LYS A 27 2.09 5.11 -3.62
CA LYS A 27 1.64 5.86 -4.82
C LYS A 27 0.22 5.49 -5.23
N ASN A 28 -0.15 4.23 -5.05
CA ASN A 28 -1.44 3.68 -5.50
C ASN A 28 -2.54 3.71 -4.43
N HIS A 29 -2.19 3.87 -3.15
CA HIS A 29 -3.12 3.79 -2.02
C HIS A 29 -3.11 5.07 -1.19
N LYS A 30 -3.81 6.09 -1.69
CA LYS A 30 -4.01 7.35 -0.96
C LYS A 30 -4.97 7.13 0.21
N ILE A 31 -4.76 7.88 1.28
CA ILE A 31 -5.68 7.91 2.43
C ILE A 31 -7.01 8.53 1.96
N PRO A 32 -8.13 7.81 2.08
CA PRO A 32 -9.47 8.37 1.81
C PRO A 32 -9.81 9.54 2.75
N ASP A 33 -10.66 10.46 2.30
CA ASP A 33 -11.04 11.66 3.06
C ASP A 33 -11.74 11.36 4.40
N ASP A 34 -12.35 10.19 4.52
CA ASP A 34 -13.07 9.71 5.70
C ASP A 34 -12.21 8.81 6.61
N ALA A 35 -10.93 8.62 6.29
CA ALA A 35 -10.02 7.76 7.03
C ALA A 35 -8.86 8.54 7.68
N GLY A 36 -8.44 8.07 8.86
CA GLY A 36 -7.26 8.62 9.56
C GLY A 36 -5.93 8.04 9.10
N SER A 37 -5.95 6.84 8.52
CA SER A 37 -4.77 6.15 7.99
C SER A 37 -5.16 5.15 6.92
N GLN A 38 -4.21 4.81 6.05
CA GLN A 38 -4.35 3.71 5.10
C GLN A 38 -3.13 2.81 5.22
N ASP A 39 -3.40 1.52 5.35
CA ASP A 39 -2.42 0.45 5.35
C ASP A 39 -3.00 -0.79 4.66
N THR A 40 -2.22 -1.87 4.65
CA THR A 40 -2.59 -3.12 3.98
C THR A 40 -3.77 -3.82 4.65
N PHE A 41 -3.94 -3.69 5.96
CA PHE A 41 -5.06 -4.26 6.70
C PHE A 41 -6.36 -3.48 6.44
N ASN A 42 -6.29 -2.15 6.39
CA ASN A 42 -7.43 -1.31 6.02
C ASN A 42 -7.88 -1.62 4.59
N ALA A 43 -6.93 -1.75 3.64
CA ALA A 43 -7.25 -2.12 2.27
C ALA A 43 -7.95 -3.49 2.17
N LEU A 44 -7.44 -4.50 2.89
CA LEU A 44 -8.07 -5.81 3.00
C LEU A 44 -9.48 -5.72 3.59
N ARG A 45 -9.67 -4.91 4.64
CA ARG A 45 -10.98 -4.72 5.27
C ARG A 45 -11.99 -4.09 4.31
N THR A 46 -11.61 -3.02 3.61
CA THR A 46 -12.47 -2.39 2.61
C THR A 46 -12.89 -3.38 1.53
N GLN A 47 -11.98 -4.27 1.11
CA GLN A 47 -12.27 -5.28 0.11
C GLN A 47 -13.27 -6.33 0.64
N LEU A 48 -13.07 -6.82 1.87
CA LEU A 48 -14.03 -7.72 2.52
C LEU A 48 -15.41 -7.08 2.68
N ASP A 49 -15.47 -5.81 3.09
CA ASP A 49 -16.72 -5.07 3.26
C ASP A 49 -17.46 -4.91 1.90
N SER A 50 -16.72 -4.73 0.79
CA SER A 50 -17.31 -4.64 -0.55
C SER A 50 -17.86 -5.97 -1.08
N ASP A 51 -17.29 -7.11 -0.65
CA ASP A 51 -17.71 -8.44 -1.08
C ASP A 51 -18.98 -8.94 -0.34
N VAL A 52 -19.33 -8.31 0.78
CA VAL A 52 -20.51 -8.68 1.61
C VAL A 52 -21.80 -7.99 1.12
N VAL A 53 -21.71 -7.12 0.11
CA VAL A 53 -22.85 -6.40 -0.48
C VAL A 53 -23.45 -7.15 -1.66
#